data_AF-A4J2S5-F1
#
_entry.id   AF-A4J2S5-F1
#
_cell.length_a   1.000
_cell.length_b   1.000
_cell.length_c   1.000
_cell.angle_alpha   90.00
_cell.angle_beta   90.00
_cell.angle_gamma   90.00
#
_symmetry.space_group_name_H-M   'P 1'
#
loop_
_entity.id
_entity.type
_entity.pdbx_description
1 polymer ?
#
loop_
_entity_poly.entity_id
_entity_poly.type
_entity_poly.pdbx_seq_one_letter_code
_entity_poly.pdbx_strand_id
1 'polypeptide(L)'
;MGLVNPLFDTRREDLTPSEFWQAGTYFTHPARAKAVLVNLEPGRPLGRENLVHLGRQGAALLEARTGMVTDWCGGISKDGRRVVLVFKKLAYDARNFRRRELWVEPEDLRALAELVPGRTRKGRPRERVMERRR
;
A
#
# COMPACT_ATOMS: atom_id res chain seq x y z
N MET A 1 9.69 2.05 -11.45
CA MET A 1 9.61 2.86 -10.21
C MET A 1 10.62 2.28 -9.23
N GLY A 2 11.63 3.04 -8.82
CA GLY A 2 12.57 2.59 -7.78
C GLY A 2 12.06 3.03 -6.41
N LEU A 3 11.77 2.09 -5.52
CA LEU A 3 11.61 2.35 -4.09
C LEU A 3 13.00 2.46 -3.46
N VAL A 4 13.16 3.36 -2.49
CA VAL A 4 14.38 3.44 -1.69
C VAL A 4 14.29 2.39 -0.60
N ASN A 5 15.24 1.47 -0.60
CA ASN A 5 15.56 0.65 0.57
C ASN A 5 16.32 1.55 1.57
N PRO A 6 15.95 1.57 2.86
CA PRO A 6 15.07 0.58 3.50
C PRO A 6 13.57 0.83 3.42
N LEU A 7 12.83 -0.28 3.42
CA LEU A 7 11.38 -0.32 3.57
C LEU A 7 11.02 -0.17 5.05
N PHE A 8 9.79 0.22 5.31
CA PHE A 8 9.25 0.29 6.66
C PHE A 8 7.97 -0.53 6.80
N ASP A 9 7.64 -0.88 8.03
CA ASP A 9 6.38 -1.50 8.40
C ASP A 9 5.86 -0.85 9.71
N THR A 10 4.98 -1.57 10.42
CA THR A 10 4.42 -1.08 11.69
C THR A 10 5.46 -0.96 12.81
N ARG A 11 6.57 -1.72 12.77
CA ARG A 11 7.55 -1.84 13.86
C ARG A 11 8.90 -1.21 13.54
N ARG A 12 9.33 -1.24 12.28
CA ARG A 12 10.71 -0.90 11.89
C ARG A 12 10.77 -0.12 10.58
N GLU A 13 11.93 0.45 10.29
CA GLU A 13 12.19 1.27 9.09
C GLU A 13 13.42 0.81 8.28
N ASP A 14 13.96 -0.35 8.62
CA ASP A 14 15.16 -0.99 8.08
C ASP A 14 14.82 -2.35 7.43
N LEU A 15 13.55 -2.55 7.04
CA LEU A 15 13.08 -3.81 6.45
C LEU A 15 13.63 -3.99 5.03
N THR A 16 14.29 -5.12 4.79
CA THR A 16 14.75 -5.48 3.45
C THR A 16 13.64 -6.12 2.61
N PRO A 17 13.69 -6.01 1.27
CA PRO A 17 12.73 -6.69 0.41
C PRO A 17 12.66 -8.22 0.61
N SER A 18 13.77 -8.86 0.95
CA SER A 18 13.82 -10.31 1.23
C SER A 18 13.20 -10.69 2.56
N GLU A 19 13.36 -9.86 3.60
CA GLU A 19 12.67 -10.04 4.87
C GLU A 19 11.17 -9.82 4.71
N PHE A 20 10.75 -8.86 3.87
CA PHE A 20 9.35 -8.68 3.54
C PHE A 20 8.82 -9.86 2.72
N TRP A 21 9.45 -10.23 1.60
CA TRP A 21 8.86 -11.15 0.61
C TRP A 21 9.20 -12.64 0.84
N GLN A 22 8.74 -13.19 1.97
CA GLN A 22 9.03 -14.57 2.37
C GLN A 22 8.08 -15.61 1.73
N ALA A 23 8.60 -16.79 1.39
CA ALA A 23 7.78 -17.90 0.91
C ALA A 23 6.67 -18.26 1.92
N GLY A 24 5.46 -18.56 1.43
CA GLY A 24 4.31 -18.88 2.27
C GLY A 24 3.51 -17.68 2.80
N THR A 25 3.99 -16.44 2.56
CA THR A 25 3.29 -15.20 2.95
C THR A 25 2.47 -14.57 1.81
N TYR A 26 2.55 -15.15 0.60
CA TYR A 26 1.83 -14.70 -0.59
C TYR A 26 1.31 -15.88 -1.41
N PHE A 27 0.36 -15.62 -2.31
CA PHE A 27 -0.13 -16.65 -3.23
C PHE A 27 0.96 -17.07 -4.22
N THR A 28 1.20 -18.38 -4.33
CA THR A 28 2.19 -18.95 -5.25
C THR A 28 1.62 -19.22 -6.65
N HIS A 29 0.31 -19.41 -6.76
CA HIS A 29 -0.35 -19.71 -8.04
C HIS A 29 -0.20 -18.55 -9.04
N PRO A 30 0.25 -18.80 -10.29
CA PRO A 30 0.60 -17.75 -11.25
C PRO A 30 -0.57 -16.85 -11.65
N ALA A 31 -1.79 -17.40 -11.70
CA ALA A 31 -2.99 -16.62 -12.06
C ALA A 31 -3.52 -15.72 -10.94
N ARG A 32 -2.95 -15.76 -9.72
CA ARG A 32 -3.42 -14.95 -8.59
C ARG A 32 -2.54 -13.73 -8.40
N ALA A 33 -3.19 -12.57 -8.27
CA ALA A 33 -2.49 -11.35 -7.85
C ALA A 33 -1.86 -11.57 -6.46
N LYS A 34 -0.58 -11.22 -6.32
CA LYS A 34 0.18 -11.47 -5.09
C LYS A 34 0.11 -10.30 -4.12
N ALA A 35 0.00 -9.09 -4.64
CA ALA A 35 -0.03 -7.87 -3.85
C ALA A 35 -0.91 -6.78 -4.49
N VAL A 36 -1.34 -5.85 -3.64
CA VAL A 36 -1.92 -4.56 -4.03
C VAL A 36 -0.90 -3.48 -3.74
N LEU A 37 -0.71 -2.57 -4.68
CA LEU A 37 0.17 -1.41 -4.53
C LEU A 37 -0.69 -0.15 -4.43
N VAL A 38 -0.45 0.66 -3.40
CA VAL A 38 -1.12 1.95 -3.19
C VAL A 38 -0.08 3.06 -3.14
N ASN A 39 -0.25 4.06 -4.01
CA ASN A 39 0.59 5.25 -4.02
C ASN A 39 -0.08 6.37 -3.23
N LEU A 40 0.56 6.83 -2.15
CA LEU A 40 0.19 8.02 -1.40
C LEU A 40 1.15 9.14 -1.78
N GLU A 41 0.64 10.12 -2.53
CA GLU A 41 1.42 11.24 -3.05
C GLU A 41 0.86 12.56 -2.50
N PRO A 42 1.43 13.07 -1.40
CA PRO A 42 1.10 14.37 -0.84
C PRO A 42 1.18 15.49 -1.88
N GLY A 43 0.24 16.44 -1.83
CA GLY A 43 0.26 17.62 -2.70
C GLY A 43 1.31 18.67 -2.30
N ARG A 44 2.05 18.44 -1.21
CA ARG A 44 3.16 19.27 -0.72
C ARG A 44 4.31 18.37 -0.25
N PRO A 45 5.57 18.84 -0.29
CA PRO A 45 6.69 18.10 0.27
C PRO A 45 6.45 17.77 1.74
N LEU A 46 6.72 16.53 2.12
CA LEU A 46 6.74 16.07 3.51
C LEU A 46 8.15 15.59 3.85
N GLY A 47 8.57 15.78 5.09
CA GLY A 47 9.77 15.13 5.62
C GLY A 47 9.60 13.61 5.65
N ARG A 48 10.73 12.87 5.67
CA ARG A 48 10.76 11.40 5.68
C ARG A 48 9.87 10.81 6.78
N GLU A 49 9.99 11.31 8.01
CA GLU A 49 9.21 10.83 9.16
C GLU A 49 7.70 10.95 8.92
N ASN A 50 7.26 12.09 8.39
CA ASN A 50 5.84 12.31 8.05
C ASN A 50 5.36 11.39 6.92
N LEU A 51 6.24 11.01 5.98
CA LEU A 51 5.92 10.02 4.95
C LEU A 51 5.78 8.62 5.55
N VAL A 52 6.68 8.21 6.45
CA VAL A 52 6.55 6.94 7.16
C VAL A 52 5.26 6.90 7.97
N HIS A 53 4.97 7.98 8.70
CA HIS A 53 3.73 8.11 9.47
C HIS A 53 2.49 8.01 8.57
N LEU A 54 2.47 8.72 7.44
CA LEU A 54 1.40 8.63 6.45
C LEU A 54 1.20 7.20 5.93
N GLY A 55 2.30 6.48 5.67
CA GLY A 55 2.25 5.08 5.26
C GLY A 55 1.62 4.18 6.31
N ARG A 56 2.05 4.32 7.58
CA ARG A 56 1.50 3.57 8.72
C ARG A 56 0.01 3.86 8.93
N GLN A 57 -0.39 5.13 8.85
CA GLN A 57 -1.80 5.51 8.92
C GLN A 57 -2.61 4.92 7.77
N GLY A 58 -2.06 4.91 6.55
CA GLY A 58 -2.72 4.31 5.39
C GLY A 58 -2.94 2.81 5.55
N ALA A 59 -1.93 2.09 6.03
CA ALA A 59 -2.06 0.66 6.31
C ALA A 59 -3.09 0.38 7.41
N ALA A 60 -3.02 1.09 8.54
CA ALA A 60 -3.97 0.94 9.63
C ALA A 60 -5.42 1.23 9.20
N LEU A 61 -5.62 2.25 8.35
CA LEU A 61 -6.93 2.57 7.79
C LEU A 61 -7.46 1.44 6.92
N LEU A 62 -6.63 0.87 6.04
CA LEU A 62 -7.05 -0.23 5.17
C LEU A 62 -7.43 -1.48 5.98
N GLU A 63 -6.64 -1.83 6.99
CA GLU A 63 -6.91 -2.96 7.89
C GLU A 63 -8.23 -2.76 8.66
N ALA A 64 -8.44 -1.57 9.21
CA ALA A 64 -9.66 -1.23 9.94
C ALA A 64 -10.91 -1.32 9.05
N ARG A 65 -10.81 -0.87 7.80
CA ARG A 65 -11.94 -0.87 6.85
C ARG A 65 -12.27 -2.25 6.29
N THR A 66 -11.24 -3.05 6.02
CA THR A 66 -11.41 -4.39 5.46
C THR A 66 -11.67 -5.46 6.52
N GLY A 67 -11.41 -5.15 7.80
CA GLY A 67 -11.48 -6.12 8.89
C GLY A 67 -10.40 -7.21 8.76
N MET A 68 -9.26 -6.85 8.18
CA MET A 68 -8.15 -7.77 7.89
C MET A 68 -6.88 -7.34 8.61
N VAL A 69 -6.07 -8.32 9.00
CA VAL A 69 -4.68 -8.14 9.41
C VAL A 69 -3.81 -8.47 8.20
N THR A 70 -3.08 -7.48 7.71
CA THR A 70 -2.34 -7.56 6.45
C THR A 70 -0.83 -7.66 6.70
N ASP A 71 -0.15 -8.32 5.78
CA ASP A 71 1.30 -8.30 5.69
C ASP A 71 1.69 -7.24 4.65
N TRP A 72 2.21 -6.12 5.12
CA TRP A 72 2.46 -4.94 4.31
C TRP A 72 3.82 -4.31 4.59
N CYS A 73 4.33 -3.59 3.60
CA CYS A 73 5.46 -2.69 3.78
C CYS A 73 5.21 -1.36 3.05
N GLY A 74 5.91 -0.31 3.48
CA GLY A 74 6.00 0.96 2.80
C GLY A 74 7.39 1.21 2.27
N GLY A 75 7.48 1.85 1.10
CA GLY A 75 8.72 2.38 0.55
C GLY A 75 8.55 3.83 0.15
N ILE A 76 9.55 4.65 0.42
CA ILE A 76 9.57 6.05 -0.05
C ILE A 76 10.22 6.08 -1.44
N SER A 77 9.65 6.85 -2.36
CA SER A 77 10.23 7.02 -3.69
C SER A 77 11.60 7.70 -3.65
N LYS A 78 12.44 7.46 -4.67
CA LYS A 78 13.78 8.06 -4.78
C LYS A 78 13.78 9.60 -4.72
N ASP A 79 12.72 10.24 -5.19
CA ASP A 79 12.56 11.70 -5.14
C ASP A 79 12.01 12.21 -3.80
N GLY A 80 11.70 11.32 -2.85
CA GLY A 80 11.16 11.66 -1.53
C GLY A 80 9.73 12.20 -1.57
N ARG A 81 9.00 12.07 -2.69
CA ARG A 81 7.68 12.72 -2.85
C ARG A 81 6.47 11.86 -2.50
N ARG A 82 6.61 10.54 -2.53
CA ARG A 82 5.49 9.62 -2.30
C ARG A 82 5.89 8.42 -1.46
N VAL A 83 4.88 7.84 -0.83
CA VAL A 83 4.93 6.53 -0.20
C VAL A 83 4.25 5.55 -1.14
N VAL A 84 4.86 4.39 -1.33
CA VAL A 84 4.24 3.24 -1.97
C VAL A 84 4.04 2.18 -0.92
N LEU A 85 2.78 1.88 -0.62
CA LEU A 85 2.40 0.76 0.23
C LEU A 85 2.22 -0.49 -0.62
N VAL A 86 2.79 -1.60 -0.17
CA VAL A 86 2.65 -2.92 -0.78
C VAL A 86 1.96 -3.81 0.24
N PHE A 87 0.73 -4.21 -0.05
CA PHE A 87 -0.02 -5.16 0.76
C PHE A 87 -0.02 -6.52 0.08
N LYS A 88 0.39 -7.59 0.76
CA LYS A 88 0.19 -8.93 0.22
C LYS A 88 -1.30 -9.25 0.20
N LYS A 89 -1.76 -9.92 -0.86
CA LYS A 89 -3.17 -10.30 -0.98
C LYS A 89 -3.55 -11.46 -0.07
N LEU A 90 -2.58 -12.26 0.39
CA LEU A 90 -2.84 -13.27 1.41
C LEU A 90 -2.74 -12.60 2.78
N ALA A 91 -3.87 -12.50 3.47
CA ALA A 91 -4.01 -11.82 4.74
C ALA A 91 -4.87 -12.67 5.71
N TYR A 92 -5.11 -12.16 6.91
CA TYR A 92 -5.89 -12.84 7.93
C TYR A 92 -7.14 -12.04 8.26
N ASP A 93 -8.27 -12.71 8.43
CA ASP A 93 -9.47 -12.08 8.99
C ASP A 93 -9.20 -11.66 10.44
N ALA A 94 -9.45 -10.39 10.78
CA ALA A 94 -9.10 -9.85 12.09
C ALA A 94 -9.93 -10.46 13.24
N ARG A 95 -11.10 -11.08 12.95
CA ARG A 95 -11.98 -11.63 13.98
C ARG A 95 -11.61 -13.06 14.36
N ASN A 96 -11.23 -13.87 13.37
CA ASN A 96 -11.05 -15.31 13.56
C ASN A 96 -9.68 -15.83 13.08
N PHE A 97 -8.80 -14.95 12.61
CA PHE A 97 -7.45 -15.27 12.11
C PHE A 97 -7.41 -16.34 11.02
N ARG A 98 -8.50 -16.56 10.29
CA ARG A 98 -8.49 -17.42 9.11
C ARG A 98 -7.87 -16.69 7.93
N ARG A 99 -7.08 -17.41 7.13
CA ARG A 99 -6.49 -16.87 5.89
C ARG A 99 -7.60 -16.49 4.91
N ARG A 100 -7.54 -15.26 4.40
CA ARG A 100 -8.45 -14.76 3.38
C ARG A 100 -7.69 -13.91 2.36
N GLU A 101 -8.28 -13.77 1.19
CA GLU A 101 -7.76 -12.85 0.19
C GLU A 101 -8.21 -11.42 0.52
N LEU A 102 -7.27 -10.49 0.58
CA LEU A 102 -7.53 -9.06 0.66
C LEU A 102 -8.14 -8.59 -0.66
N TRP A 103 -9.33 -8.02 -0.57
CA TRP A 103 -9.98 -7.28 -1.65
C TRP A 103 -10.05 -5.82 -1.23
N VAL A 104 -9.57 -4.94 -2.10
CA VAL A 104 -9.55 -3.49 -1.86
C VAL A 104 -10.62 -2.89 -2.76
N GLU A 105 -11.66 -2.33 -2.14
CA GLU A 105 -12.78 -1.75 -2.87
C GLU A 105 -12.49 -0.29 -3.25
N PRO A 106 -13.19 0.26 -4.26
CA PRO A 106 -13.05 1.67 -4.63
C PRO A 106 -13.23 2.64 -3.45
N GLU A 107 -14.12 2.33 -2.51
CA GLU A 107 -14.39 3.12 -1.31
C GLU A 107 -13.18 3.16 -0.37
N ASP A 108 -12.41 2.08 -0.28
CA ASP A 108 -11.18 2.03 0.52
C ASP A 108 -10.10 2.93 -0.08
N LEU A 109 -9.98 2.93 -1.41
CA LEU A 109 -9.08 3.83 -2.12
C LEU A 109 -9.48 5.30 -1.96
N ARG A 110 -10.78 5.59 -1.91
CA ARG A 110 -11.29 6.95 -1.61
C ARG A 110 -10.92 7.37 -0.19
N ALA A 111 -11.11 6.50 0.80
CA ALA A 111 -10.74 6.79 2.19
C ALA A 111 -9.22 7.02 2.34
N LEU A 112 -8.39 6.21 1.67
CA LEU A 112 -6.94 6.42 1.64
C LEU A 112 -6.56 7.75 0.97
N ALA A 113 -7.29 8.18 -0.06
CA ALA A 113 -7.04 9.47 -0.71
C ALA A 113 -7.36 10.66 0.21
N GLU A 114 -8.36 10.53 1.09
CA GLU A 114 -8.73 11.56 2.08
C GLU A 114 -7.67 11.73 3.18
N LEU A 115 -6.85 10.69 3.44
CA LEU A 115 -5.69 10.75 4.35
C LEU A 115 -4.54 11.61 3.80
N VAL A 116 -4.44 11.75 2.46
CA VAL A 116 -3.25 12.33 1.82
C VAL A 116 -3.29 13.87 1.86
N PRO A 117 -2.34 14.52 2.57
CA PRO A 117 -2.38 15.96 2.76
C PRO A 117 -2.12 16.74 1.46
N GLY A 118 -2.77 17.88 1.32
CA GLY A 118 -2.54 18.81 0.20
C GLY A 118 -3.11 18.34 -1.14
N ARG A 119 -3.79 17.18 -1.19
CA ARG A 119 -4.50 16.73 -2.38
C ARG A 119 -5.87 17.41 -2.43
N THR A 120 -5.89 18.68 -2.83
CA THR A 120 -7.16 19.40 -3.10
C THR A 120 -8.00 18.56 -4.06
N ARG A 121 -9.27 18.32 -3.71
CA ARG A 121 -10.26 17.55 -4.47
C ARG A 121 -10.63 18.31 -5.76
N LYS A 122 -9.70 18.46 -6.70
CA LYS A 122 -9.91 19.04 -8.03
C LYS A 122 -9.27 18.14 -9.08
N GLY A 123 -10.09 17.31 -9.71
CA GLY A 123 -9.71 16.54 -10.89
C GLY A 123 -10.37 15.18 -10.94
N ARG A 124 -11.39 15.06 -11.79
CA ARG A 124 -12.04 13.83 -12.25
C ARG A 124 -11.05 12.68 -12.54
N PRO A 125 -11.50 11.41 -12.48
CA PRO A 125 -10.65 10.28 -12.83
C PRO A 125 -10.19 10.42 -14.28
N ARG A 126 -8.87 10.48 -14.50
CA ARG A 126 -8.30 10.17 -15.80
C ARG A 126 -8.53 8.68 -16.03
N GLU A 127 -9.55 8.35 -16.81
CA GLU A 127 -9.64 7.07 -17.51
C GLU A 127 -8.32 6.86 -18.26
N ARG A 128 -7.45 6.02 -17.71
CA ARG A 128 -6.35 5.44 -18.48
C ARG A 128 -6.96 4.30 -19.28
N VAL A 129 -7.46 4.63 -20.47
CA VAL A 129 -7.60 3.66 -21.55
C VAL A 129 -6.19 3.10 -21.80
N MET A 130 -5.91 1.91 -21.28
CA MET A 130 -4.75 1.13 -21.71
C MET A 130 -5.06 0.64 -23.12
N GLU A 131 -4.62 1.41 -24.12
CA GLU A 131 -4.44 0.92 -25.47
C GLU A 131 -3.41 -0.23 -25.41
N ARG A 132 -3.90 -1.47 -25.39
CA ARG A 132 -3.08 -2.64 -25.70
C ARG A 132 -2.76 -2.56 -27.18
N ARG A 133 -1.57 -2.07 -27.52
CA ARG A 133 -0.97 -2.34 -28.82
C ARG A 133 -0.75 -3.85 -28.93
N ARG A 134 -1.50 -4.49 -29.84
CA ARG A 134 -1.12 -5.72 -30.51
C ARG A 134 -0.49 -5.35 -31.84
#